data_AF-Q4DXH5-F1
#
_entry.id   AF-Q4DXH5-F1
#
_cell.length_a   1.000
_cell.length_b   1.000
_cell.length_c   1.000
_cell.angle_alpha   90.00
_cell.angle_beta   90.00
_cell.angle_gamma   90.00
#
_symmetry.space_group_name_H-M   'P 1'
#
loop_
_entity.id
_entity.type
_entity.pdbx_description
1 polymer ?
#
loop_
_entity_poly.entity_id
_entity_poly.type
_entity_poly.pdbx_seq_one_letter_code
_entity_poly.pdbx_strand_id
1 'polypeptide(L)'
;MDYLRPINTRVETARLLCGSIMRLCLCSFSHYVGCGLFSRYVLRREGSLAMWERESVPYVASLGMEIGVSAMICPVRYLAAVTTPRFILDYTMTGWSDTLSLLDRFSPANFAAYAMYAFSSDSDWNLDFFAWQAPSVVLTLVKLYYRRRKLGSKSCRTKRVLAMIPFQMFLRAYIAGFSVMIPENSAEAVSAVVVTVVESMVTSYLARHTWPFANMTDSPQTGSSKSSDNCEVYSDDAHPNKTVAP
;
A
#
# COMPACT_ATOMS: atom_id res chain seq x y z
N MET A 1 -20.30 24.30 -20.40
CA MET A 1 -19.71 23.86 -19.11
C MET A 1 -20.77 24.06 -18.06
N ASP A 2 -21.46 22.99 -17.68
CA ASP A 2 -22.41 23.05 -16.57
C ASP A 2 -21.71 23.60 -15.35
N TYR A 3 -22.33 24.61 -14.71
CA TYR A 3 -21.72 25.41 -13.65
C TYR A 3 -21.45 24.54 -12.42
N LEU A 4 -20.27 23.92 -12.38
CA LEU A 4 -19.74 23.30 -11.19
C LEU A 4 -19.66 24.35 -10.08
N ARG A 5 -20.13 23.96 -8.89
CA ARG A 5 -20.22 24.86 -7.74
C ARG A 5 -18.82 25.46 -7.45
N PRO A 6 -18.70 26.78 -7.22
CA PRO A 6 -17.42 27.35 -6.82
C PRO A 6 -17.00 26.74 -5.48
N ILE A 7 -15.79 26.18 -5.45
CA ILE A 7 -15.19 25.56 -4.27
C ILE A 7 -14.02 26.40 -3.75
N ASN A 8 -13.79 26.37 -2.45
CA ASN A 8 -12.53 26.85 -1.88
C ASN A 8 -11.49 25.73 -1.97
N THR A 9 -10.57 25.84 -2.92
CA THR A 9 -9.58 24.79 -3.22
C THR A 9 -8.76 24.41 -1.99
N ARG A 10 -8.37 25.36 -1.13
CA ARG A 10 -7.59 25.07 0.08
C ARG A 10 -8.37 24.22 1.09
N VAL A 11 -9.66 24.52 1.25
CA VAL A 11 -10.55 23.76 2.16
C VAL A 11 -10.77 22.35 1.63
N GLU A 12 -10.99 22.20 0.32
CA GLU A 12 -11.14 20.88 -0.30
C GLU A 12 -9.83 20.08 -0.26
N THR A 13 -8.67 20.69 -0.50
CA THR A 13 -7.36 20.05 -0.33
C THR A 13 -7.19 19.51 1.08
N ALA A 14 -7.49 20.31 2.11
CA ALA A 14 -7.37 19.87 3.51
C ALA A 14 -8.34 18.73 3.83
N ARG A 15 -9.59 18.81 3.34
CA ARG A 15 -10.61 17.76 3.51
C ARG A 15 -10.18 16.46 2.85
N LEU A 16 -9.77 16.52 1.58
CA LEU A 16 -9.34 15.35 0.81
C LEU A 16 -8.08 14.72 1.38
N LEU A 17 -7.14 15.52 1.90
CA LEU A 17 -5.95 15.01 2.58
C LEU A 17 -6.34 14.25 3.86
N CYS A 18 -7.17 14.85 4.71
CA CYS A 18 -7.67 14.21 5.92
C CYS A 18 -8.43 12.91 5.59
N GLY A 19 -9.33 12.97 4.61
CA GLY A 19 -10.08 11.81 4.13
C GLY A 19 -9.18 10.71 3.56
N SER A 20 -8.08 11.06 2.89
CA SER A 20 -7.10 10.10 2.37
C SER A 20 -6.35 9.38 3.49
N ILE A 21 -5.97 10.10 4.55
CA ILE A 21 -5.32 9.53 5.74
C ILE A 21 -6.31 8.62 6.49
N MET A 22 -7.54 9.10 6.72
CA MET A 22 -8.58 8.31 7.39
C MET A 22 -8.89 7.02 6.62
N ARG A 23 -9.03 7.09 5.29
CA ARG A 23 -9.23 5.91 4.43
C ARG A 23 -8.03 4.97 4.49
N LEU A 24 -6.79 5.48 4.46
CA LEU A 24 -5.60 4.64 4.63
C LEU A 24 -5.67 3.86 5.94
N CYS A 25 -5.96 4.53 7.05
CA CYS A 25 -6.09 3.89 8.35
C CYS A 25 -7.22 2.86 8.38
N LEU A 26 -8.41 3.23 7.89
CA LEU A 26 -9.59 2.36 7.91
C LEU A 26 -9.41 1.13 7.03
N CYS A 27 -8.98 1.29 5.78
CA CYS A 27 -8.76 0.20 4.84
C CYS A 27 -7.63 -0.71 5.31
N SER A 28 -6.56 -0.16 5.87
CA SER A 28 -5.49 -0.97 6.43
C SER A 28 -5.99 -1.74 7.66
N PHE A 29 -6.66 -1.08 8.59
CA PHE A 29 -7.19 -1.74 9.78
C PHE A 29 -8.16 -2.87 9.40
N SER A 30 -9.14 -2.61 8.54
CA SER A 30 -10.13 -3.60 8.12
C SER A 30 -9.49 -4.78 7.39
N HIS A 31 -8.57 -4.51 6.46
CA HIS A 31 -7.87 -5.55 5.72
C HIS A 31 -6.98 -6.41 6.63
N TYR A 32 -6.07 -5.79 7.39
CA TYR A 32 -5.09 -6.52 8.19
C TYR A 32 -5.72 -7.24 9.39
N VAL A 33 -6.69 -6.63 10.06
CA VAL A 33 -7.46 -7.29 11.13
C VAL A 33 -8.34 -8.39 10.54
N GLY A 34 -9.00 -8.15 9.40
CA GLY A 34 -9.79 -9.16 8.71
C GLY A 34 -8.97 -10.40 8.33
N CYS A 35 -7.80 -10.20 7.72
CA CYS A 35 -6.87 -11.30 7.43
C CYS A 35 -6.36 -12.00 8.69
N GLY A 36 -6.09 -11.26 9.77
CA GLY A 36 -5.70 -11.81 11.07
C GLY A 36 -6.77 -12.68 11.70
N LEU A 37 -8.02 -12.20 11.73
CA LEU A 37 -9.17 -12.94 12.25
C LEU A 37 -9.46 -14.17 11.40
N PHE A 38 -9.49 -14.03 10.07
CA PHE A 38 -9.69 -15.15 9.17
C PHE A 38 -8.60 -16.22 9.36
N SER A 39 -7.34 -15.81 9.43
CA SER A 39 -6.24 -16.75 9.63
C SER A 39 -6.27 -17.43 11.00
N ARG A 40 -6.73 -16.75 12.05
CA ARG A 40 -6.85 -17.33 13.39
C ARG A 40 -8.05 -18.28 13.50
N TYR A 41 -9.22 -17.86 13.04
CA TYR A 41 -10.47 -18.59 13.28
C TYR A 41 -10.77 -19.63 12.20
N VAL A 42 -10.43 -19.35 10.94
CA VAL A 42 -10.69 -20.27 9.82
C VAL A 42 -9.49 -21.18 9.58
N LEU A 43 -8.28 -20.62 9.48
CA LEU A 43 -7.06 -21.41 9.23
C LEU A 43 -6.41 -21.96 10.51
N ARG A 44 -6.97 -21.66 11.69
CA ARG A 44 -6.47 -22.11 13.01
C ARG A 44 -4.98 -21.82 13.24
N ARG A 45 -4.46 -20.74 12.66
CA ARG A 45 -3.07 -20.31 12.88
C ARG A 45 -3.00 -19.39 14.09
N GLU A 46 -2.50 -19.92 15.19
CA GLU A 46 -2.21 -19.13 16.39
C GLU A 46 -1.13 -18.08 16.10
N GLY A 47 -1.22 -16.93 16.78
CA GLY A 47 -0.30 -15.79 16.56
C GLY A 47 -0.48 -15.02 15.24
N SER A 48 -1.38 -15.45 14.34
CA SER A 48 -1.59 -14.81 13.04
C SER A 48 -2.02 -13.34 13.16
N LEU A 49 -2.84 -12.99 14.15
CA LEU A 49 -3.24 -11.60 14.40
C LEU A 49 -2.03 -10.67 14.63
N ALA A 50 -1.09 -11.08 15.50
CA ALA A 50 0.12 -10.31 15.78
C ALA A 50 1.05 -10.24 14.56
N MET A 51 1.07 -11.29 13.73
CA MET A 51 1.81 -11.30 12.47
C MET A 51 1.26 -10.25 11.50
N TRP A 52 -0.06 -10.23 11.28
CA TRP A 52 -0.71 -9.27 10.37
C TRP A 52 -0.64 -7.84 10.90
N GLU A 53 -0.70 -7.63 12.20
CA GLU A 53 -0.48 -6.31 12.82
C GLU A 53 0.93 -5.79 12.51
N ARG A 54 1.97 -6.60 12.70
CA ARG A 54 3.35 -6.23 12.33
C ARG A 54 3.52 -5.97 10.84
N GLU A 55 2.76 -6.69 10.02
CA GLU A 55 2.80 -6.53 8.56
C GLU A 55 2.04 -5.27 8.08
N SER A 56 1.09 -4.76 8.87
CA SER A 56 0.36 -3.53 8.57
C SER A 56 1.23 -2.28 8.70
N VAL A 57 2.15 -2.26 9.67
CA VAL A 57 3.03 -1.12 9.95
C VAL A 57 3.83 -0.65 8.72
N PRO A 58 4.59 -1.52 8.02
CA PRO A 58 5.35 -1.08 6.84
C PRO A 58 4.44 -0.62 5.69
N TYR A 59 3.24 -1.19 5.56
CA TYR A 59 2.27 -0.77 4.55
C TYR A 59 1.75 0.64 4.83
N VAL A 60 1.22 0.86 6.04
CA VAL A 60 0.70 2.17 6.48
C VAL A 60 1.80 3.22 6.45
N ALA A 61 3.00 2.91 6.93
CA ALA A 61 4.12 3.84 6.91
C ALA A 61 4.58 4.18 5.48
N SER A 62 4.65 3.18 4.60
CA SER A 62 5.02 3.40 3.19
C SER A 62 4.01 4.29 2.45
N LEU A 63 2.72 4.05 2.64
CA LEU A 63 1.65 4.83 2.01
C LEU A 63 1.48 6.20 2.66
N GLY A 64 1.63 6.29 3.99
CA GLY A 64 1.63 7.55 4.71
C GLY A 64 2.74 8.47 4.24
N MET A 65 3.96 7.94 4.02
CA MET A 65 5.04 8.70 3.41
C MET A 65 4.73 9.15 1.98
N GLU A 66 4.09 8.29 1.18
CA GLU A 66 3.69 8.63 -0.19
C GLU A 66 2.67 9.78 -0.22
N ILE A 67 1.65 9.70 0.62
CA ILE A 67 0.64 10.77 0.80
C ILE A 67 1.35 12.05 1.24
N GLY A 68 2.19 11.99 2.28
CA GLY A 68 2.88 13.16 2.81
C GLY A 68 3.75 13.86 1.77
N VAL A 69 4.64 13.12 1.11
CA VAL A 69 5.57 13.69 0.11
C VAL A 69 4.81 14.23 -1.10
N SER A 70 3.83 13.49 -1.61
CA SER A 70 3.09 13.90 -2.81
C SER A 70 2.16 15.08 -2.53
N ALA A 71 1.53 15.13 -1.35
CA ALA A 71 0.71 16.25 -0.93
C ALA A 71 1.54 17.53 -0.69
N MET A 72 2.81 17.41 -0.29
CA MET A 72 3.69 18.58 -0.15
C MET A 72 4.15 19.15 -1.50
N ILE A 73 4.37 18.29 -2.51
CA ILE A 73 4.92 18.72 -3.81
C ILE A 73 3.82 19.12 -4.80
N CYS A 74 2.76 18.31 -4.93
CA CYS A 74 1.70 18.54 -5.91
C CYS A 74 0.31 18.19 -5.32
N PRO A 75 -0.16 18.92 -4.28
CA PRO A 75 -1.34 18.56 -3.51
C PRO A 75 -2.61 18.37 -4.35
N VAL A 76 -2.85 19.30 -5.27
CA VAL A 76 -4.12 19.36 -6.00
C VAL A 76 -4.29 18.13 -6.90
N ARG A 77 -3.36 17.94 -7.84
CA ARG A 77 -3.38 16.81 -8.77
C ARG A 77 -3.26 15.47 -8.07
N TYR A 78 -2.40 15.38 -7.04
CA TYR A 78 -2.25 14.15 -6.25
C TYR A 78 -3.58 13.76 -5.60
N LEU A 79 -4.19 14.66 -4.83
CA LEU A 79 -5.43 14.37 -4.10
C LEU A 79 -6.62 14.14 -5.02
N ALA A 80 -6.68 14.83 -6.16
CA ALA A 80 -7.67 14.55 -7.19
C ALA A 80 -7.52 13.10 -7.68
N ALA A 81 -6.31 12.71 -8.10
CA ALA A 81 -6.06 11.36 -8.62
C ALA A 81 -6.33 10.26 -7.59
N VAL A 82 -5.75 10.34 -6.38
CA VAL A 82 -5.89 9.27 -5.37
C VAL A 82 -7.29 9.17 -4.76
N THR A 83 -8.13 10.19 -4.95
CA THR A 83 -9.53 10.15 -4.51
C THR A 83 -10.48 9.64 -5.61
N THR A 84 -10.04 9.55 -6.86
CA THR A 84 -10.85 9.02 -7.96
C THR A 84 -11.48 7.64 -7.68
N PRO A 85 -10.76 6.65 -7.10
CA PRO A 85 -11.38 5.38 -6.70
C PRO A 85 -12.58 5.55 -5.76
N ARG A 86 -12.52 6.52 -4.83
CA ARG A 86 -13.62 6.79 -3.89
C ARG A 86 -14.81 7.45 -4.58
N PHE A 87 -14.55 8.27 -5.59
CA PHE A 87 -15.59 8.84 -6.46
C PHE A 87 -16.26 7.75 -7.31
N ILE A 88 -15.48 6.83 -7.88
CA ILE A 88 -16.03 5.66 -8.60
C ILE A 88 -16.85 4.77 -7.64
N LEU A 89 -16.41 4.59 -6.39
CA LEU A 89 -17.16 3.83 -5.39
C LEU A 89 -18.49 4.52 -5.04
N ASP A 90 -18.50 5.85 -4.91
CA ASP A 90 -19.74 6.62 -4.73
C ASP A 90 -20.73 6.41 -5.87
N TYR A 91 -20.21 6.42 -7.10
CA TYR A 91 -21.01 6.19 -8.30
C TYR A 91 -21.57 4.76 -8.41
N THR A 92 -20.82 3.75 -7.96
CA THR A 92 -21.17 2.33 -8.13
C THR A 92 -21.88 1.70 -6.92
N MET A 93 -21.66 2.21 -5.70
CA MET A 93 -22.19 1.66 -4.45
C MET A 93 -22.62 2.76 -3.48
N THR A 94 -23.76 3.40 -3.78
CA THR A 94 -24.28 4.55 -3.03
C THR A 94 -24.45 4.31 -1.52
N GLY A 95 -24.96 3.14 -1.10
CA GLY A 95 -25.19 2.87 0.34
C GLY A 95 -23.91 2.74 1.18
N TRP A 96 -22.86 2.14 0.64
CA TRP A 96 -21.53 2.12 1.31
C TRP A 96 -20.87 3.49 1.27
N SER A 97 -21.17 4.27 0.24
CA SER A 97 -20.67 5.63 0.13
C SER A 97 -21.20 6.56 1.21
N ASP A 98 -22.49 6.46 1.56
CA ASP A 98 -23.08 7.29 2.61
C ASP A 98 -22.45 7.04 3.98
N THR A 99 -22.11 5.78 4.28
CA THR A 99 -21.40 5.44 5.52
C THR A 99 -19.95 5.91 5.50
N LEU A 100 -19.26 5.80 4.36
CA LEU A 100 -17.90 6.30 4.19
C LEU A 100 -17.84 7.84 4.23
N SER A 101 -18.84 8.53 3.67
CA SER A 101 -18.92 10.00 3.64
C SER A 101 -19.08 10.60 5.03
N LEU A 102 -19.71 9.90 5.97
CA LEU A 102 -19.73 10.30 7.39
C LEU A 102 -18.32 10.31 8.00
N LEU A 103 -17.42 9.44 7.54
CA LEU A 103 -16.06 9.31 8.06
C LEU A 103 -15.09 10.28 7.38
N ASP A 104 -15.08 10.32 6.05
CA ASP A 104 -14.11 11.08 5.25
C ASP A 104 -14.63 12.46 4.79
N ARG A 105 -15.91 12.77 5.09
CA ARG A 105 -16.63 13.98 4.64
C ARG A 105 -16.61 14.17 3.12
N PHE A 106 -16.46 13.09 2.36
CA PHE A 106 -16.39 13.16 0.91
C PHE A 106 -17.71 13.70 0.33
N SER A 107 -17.59 14.60 -0.64
CA SER A 107 -18.72 15.13 -1.39
C SER A 107 -18.42 15.01 -2.89
N PRO A 108 -19.19 14.20 -3.65
CA PRO A 108 -18.91 13.97 -5.07
C PRO A 108 -18.99 15.25 -5.90
N ALA A 109 -19.94 16.13 -5.61
CA ALA A 109 -20.09 17.40 -6.31
C ALA A 109 -18.89 18.34 -6.11
N ASN A 110 -18.40 18.47 -4.86
CA ASN A 110 -17.21 19.28 -4.57
C ASN A 110 -15.95 18.63 -5.18
N PHE A 111 -15.88 17.29 -5.17
CA PHE A 111 -14.77 16.57 -5.78
C PHE A 111 -14.74 16.75 -7.30
N ALA A 112 -15.88 16.70 -7.99
CA ALA A 112 -15.93 16.95 -9.44
C ALA A 112 -15.41 18.35 -9.80
N ALA A 113 -15.81 19.38 -9.05
CA ALA A 113 -15.26 20.73 -9.21
C ALA A 113 -13.74 20.78 -8.94
N TYR A 114 -13.26 20.04 -7.93
CA TYR A 114 -11.85 19.95 -7.59
C TYR A 114 -11.02 19.20 -8.64
N ALA A 115 -11.55 18.11 -9.19
CA ALA A 115 -10.91 17.31 -10.24
C ALA A 115 -10.82 18.11 -11.55
N MET A 116 -11.88 18.83 -11.91
CA MET A 116 -11.85 19.77 -13.03
C MET A 116 -10.80 20.85 -12.81
N TYR A 117 -10.70 21.44 -11.61
CA TYR A 117 -9.63 22.38 -11.31
C TYR A 117 -8.22 21.76 -11.40
N ALA A 118 -8.08 20.49 -11.01
CA ALA A 118 -6.80 19.79 -10.97
C ALA A 118 -6.29 19.38 -12.36
N PHE A 119 -7.21 18.97 -13.25
CA PHE A 119 -6.90 18.36 -14.52
C PHE A 119 -7.50 19.11 -15.72
N SER A 120 -8.08 20.31 -15.55
CA SER A 120 -8.46 21.12 -16.70
C SER A 120 -7.20 21.45 -17.51
N SER A 121 -7.14 20.92 -18.72
CA SER A 121 -6.12 21.27 -19.69
C SER A 121 -6.78 21.43 -21.05
N ASP A 122 -6.38 22.48 -21.78
CA ASP A 122 -6.77 22.69 -23.18
C ASP A 122 -5.96 21.82 -24.15
N SER A 123 -5.04 20.99 -23.64
CA SER A 123 -4.20 20.11 -24.44
C SER A 123 -4.83 18.73 -24.68
N ASP A 124 -4.77 18.21 -25.91
CA ASP A 124 -5.23 16.86 -26.26
C ASP A 124 -4.60 15.75 -25.39
N TRP A 125 -3.34 15.95 -24.96
CA TRP A 125 -2.65 15.04 -24.06
C TRP A 125 -2.41 15.71 -22.71
N ASN A 126 -3.28 15.40 -21.75
CA ASN A 126 -3.11 15.91 -20.39
C ASN A 126 -2.01 15.15 -19.63
N LEU A 127 -0.76 15.57 -19.84
CA LEU A 127 0.42 15.04 -19.16
C LEU A 127 0.36 15.19 -17.63
N ASP A 128 -0.55 16.02 -17.12
CA ASP A 128 -0.75 16.17 -15.68
C ASP A 128 -1.16 14.86 -15.01
N PHE A 129 -1.84 13.95 -15.72
CA PHE A 129 -2.18 12.60 -15.24
C PHE A 129 -0.95 11.70 -14.98
N PHE A 130 0.21 12.06 -15.53
CA PHE A 130 1.49 11.39 -15.26
C PHE A 130 2.37 12.23 -14.32
N ALA A 131 2.38 13.55 -14.49
CA ALA A 131 3.27 14.43 -13.73
C ALA A 131 3.03 14.36 -12.21
N TRP A 132 1.78 14.20 -11.77
CA TRP A 132 1.45 14.08 -10.34
C TRP A 132 2.09 12.86 -9.67
N GLN A 133 2.48 11.85 -10.45
CA GLN A 133 3.03 10.60 -9.94
C GLN A 133 4.53 10.69 -9.65
N ALA A 134 5.24 11.69 -10.18
CA ALA A 134 6.68 11.82 -10.07
C ALA A 134 7.19 11.78 -8.61
N PRO A 135 6.58 12.49 -7.64
CA PRO A 135 6.98 12.39 -6.23
C PRO A 135 6.91 10.96 -5.67
N SER A 136 5.84 10.24 -5.97
CA SER A 136 5.65 8.85 -5.52
C SER A 136 6.67 7.89 -6.15
N VAL A 137 6.95 8.08 -7.45
CA VAL A 137 7.96 7.29 -8.17
C VAL A 137 9.35 7.53 -7.58
N VAL A 138 9.74 8.80 -7.39
CA VAL A 138 11.03 9.16 -6.78
C VAL A 138 11.13 8.57 -5.38
N LEU A 139 10.08 8.70 -4.56
CA LEU A 139 10.05 8.12 -3.22
C LEU A 139 10.23 6.59 -3.26
N THR A 140 9.58 5.92 -4.20
CA THR A 140 9.69 4.46 -4.37
C THR A 140 11.10 4.04 -4.77
N LEU A 141 11.76 4.78 -5.66
CA LEU A 141 13.16 4.57 -6.02
C LEU A 141 14.11 4.81 -4.85
N VAL A 142 13.88 5.87 -4.06
CA VAL A 142 14.65 6.18 -2.85
C VAL A 142 14.49 5.06 -1.81
N LYS A 143 13.26 4.62 -1.54
CA LYS A 143 12.97 3.48 -0.64
C LYS A 143 13.72 2.22 -1.10
N LEU A 144 13.66 1.90 -2.39
CA LEU A 144 14.36 0.75 -2.98
C LEU A 144 15.89 0.88 -2.84
N TYR A 145 16.44 2.07 -3.08
CA TYR A 145 17.87 2.34 -2.91
C TYR A 145 18.32 2.11 -1.45
N TYR A 146 17.59 2.69 -0.49
CA TYR A 146 17.87 2.48 0.94
C TYR A 146 17.75 1.02 1.36
N ARG A 147 16.70 0.31 0.88
CA ARG A 147 16.52 -1.12 1.14
C ARG A 147 17.70 -1.93 0.60
N ARG A 148 18.14 -1.65 -0.63
CA ARG A 148 19.29 -2.33 -1.26
C ARG A 148 20.58 -2.08 -0.47
N ARG A 149 20.77 -0.87 0.06
CA ARG A 149 21.92 -0.53 0.90
C ARG A 149 21.90 -1.26 2.25
N LYS A 150 20.71 -1.42 2.87
CA LYS A 150 20.56 -2.06 4.18
C LYS A 150 20.53 -3.60 4.13
N LEU A 151 19.77 -4.19 3.21
CA LEU A 151 19.53 -5.64 3.15
C LEU A 151 20.36 -6.35 2.07
N GLY A 152 21.12 -5.60 1.27
CA GLY A 152 21.91 -6.12 0.17
C GLY A 152 21.11 -6.43 -1.10
N SER A 153 21.85 -6.63 -2.19
CA SER A 153 21.26 -6.80 -3.53
C SER A 153 20.54 -8.13 -3.73
N LYS A 154 20.90 -9.19 -2.98
CA LYS A 154 20.35 -10.54 -3.17
C LYS A 154 18.93 -10.67 -2.61
N SER A 155 18.63 -9.97 -1.52
CA SER A 155 17.31 -9.97 -0.88
C SER A 155 16.32 -8.99 -1.53
N CYS A 156 16.77 -8.16 -2.48
CA CYS A 156 15.95 -7.16 -3.13
C CYS A 156 15.47 -7.63 -4.51
N ARG A 157 14.15 -7.62 -4.73
CA ARG A 157 13.53 -7.92 -6.04
C ARG A 157 13.58 -6.72 -7.01
N THR A 158 14.74 -6.07 -7.11
CA THR A 158 14.91 -4.77 -7.80
C THR A 158 14.33 -4.76 -9.21
N LYS A 159 14.60 -5.80 -10.02
CA LYS A 159 14.08 -5.88 -11.39
C LYS A 159 12.55 -5.91 -11.45
N ARG A 160 11.91 -6.68 -10.55
CA ARG A 160 10.44 -6.74 -10.48
C ARG A 160 9.85 -5.42 -9.99
N VAL A 161 10.46 -4.80 -8.98
CA VAL A 161 10.04 -3.48 -8.49
C VAL A 161 10.13 -2.44 -9.61
N LEU A 162 11.23 -2.38 -10.33
CA LEU A 162 11.41 -1.44 -11.45
C LEU A 162 10.40 -1.68 -12.58
N ALA A 163 10.04 -2.93 -12.86
CA ALA A 163 9.00 -3.25 -13.85
C ALA A 163 7.58 -2.87 -13.38
N MET A 164 7.32 -2.92 -12.07
CA MET A 164 6.01 -2.58 -11.49
C MET A 164 5.75 -1.07 -11.47
N ILE A 165 6.79 -0.22 -11.44
CA ILE A 165 6.65 1.25 -11.46
C ILE A 165 5.90 1.76 -12.69
N PRO A 166 6.34 1.49 -13.95
CA PRO A 166 5.61 1.98 -15.11
C PRO A 166 4.21 1.39 -15.20
N PHE A 167 4.03 0.11 -14.81
CA PHE A 167 2.73 -0.52 -14.77
C PHE A 167 1.77 0.20 -13.80
N GLN A 168 2.23 0.50 -12.58
CA GLN A 168 1.47 1.31 -11.63
C GLN A 168 1.15 2.69 -12.20
N MET A 169 2.11 3.31 -12.90
CA MET A 169 1.90 4.64 -13.48
C MET A 169 0.77 4.65 -14.51
N PHE A 170 0.73 3.65 -15.39
CA PHE A 170 -0.35 3.50 -16.36
C PHE A 170 -1.70 3.24 -15.69
N LEU A 171 -1.76 2.33 -14.71
CA LEU A 171 -3.01 2.05 -13.98
C LEU A 171 -3.54 3.30 -13.30
N ARG A 172 -2.67 4.05 -12.61
CA ARG A 172 -3.03 5.28 -11.91
C ARG A 172 -3.44 6.42 -12.84
N ALA A 173 -2.78 6.56 -14.00
CA ALA A 173 -3.17 7.53 -15.01
C ALA A 173 -4.56 7.19 -15.59
N TYR A 174 -4.80 5.91 -15.90
CA TYR A 174 -6.09 5.43 -16.39
C TYR A 174 -7.21 5.66 -15.37
N ILE A 175 -6.99 5.30 -14.10
CA ILE A 175 -7.95 5.56 -13.01
C ILE A 175 -8.21 7.05 -12.88
N ALA A 176 -7.17 7.89 -12.86
CA ALA A 176 -7.31 9.33 -12.68
C ALA A 176 -8.12 9.99 -13.81
N GLY A 177 -8.11 9.43 -15.02
CA GLY A 177 -8.97 9.88 -16.12
C GLY A 177 -10.47 9.89 -15.76
N PHE A 178 -10.92 8.92 -14.94
CA PHE A 178 -12.30 8.84 -14.48
C PHE A 178 -12.71 9.95 -13.48
N SER A 179 -11.76 10.77 -13.02
CA SER A 179 -12.09 11.94 -12.19
C SER A 179 -12.73 13.07 -12.99
N VAL A 180 -12.52 13.07 -14.31
CA VAL A 180 -13.03 14.07 -15.25
C VAL A 180 -14.07 13.45 -16.19
N MET A 181 -13.88 12.21 -16.62
CA MET A 181 -14.84 11.49 -17.48
C MET A 181 -15.47 10.35 -16.70
N ILE A 182 -16.67 10.58 -16.17
CA ILE A 182 -17.43 9.55 -15.41
C ILE A 182 -17.74 8.37 -16.35
N PRO A 183 -17.65 7.11 -15.89
CA PRO A 183 -18.03 5.95 -16.69
C PRO A 183 -19.45 6.10 -17.26
N GLU A 184 -19.57 6.07 -18.59
CA GLU A 184 -20.86 6.26 -19.29
C GLU A 184 -21.65 4.95 -19.40
N ASN A 185 -20.94 3.81 -19.37
CA ASN A 185 -21.52 2.49 -19.48
C ASN A 185 -21.07 1.56 -18.35
N SER A 186 -21.81 0.47 -18.15
CA SER A 186 -21.52 -0.52 -17.11
C SER A 186 -20.18 -1.24 -17.33
N ALA A 187 -19.72 -1.37 -18.57
CA ALA A 187 -18.44 -1.99 -18.89
C ALA A 187 -17.25 -1.16 -18.39
N GLU A 188 -17.32 0.16 -18.54
CA GLU A 188 -16.34 1.13 -18.00
C GLU A 188 -16.38 1.16 -16.47
N ALA A 189 -17.57 1.07 -15.87
CA ALA A 189 -17.66 0.98 -14.41
C ALA A 189 -16.97 -0.29 -13.88
N VAL A 190 -17.20 -1.44 -14.51
CA VAL A 190 -16.53 -2.70 -14.17
C VAL A 190 -15.02 -2.61 -14.43
N SER A 191 -14.60 -2.03 -15.55
CA SER A 191 -13.17 -1.86 -15.85
C SER A 191 -12.50 -0.97 -14.80
N ALA A 192 -13.11 0.13 -14.40
CA ALA A 192 -12.61 1.05 -13.39
C ALA A 192 -12.44 0.34 -12.03
N VAL A 193 -13.40 -0.50 -11.64
CA VAL A 193 -13.30 -1.32 -10.41
C VAL A 193 -12.14 -2.32 -10.51
N VAL A 194 -12.04 -3.06 -11.62
CA VAL A 194 -10.96 -4.04 -11.81
C VAL A 194 -9.59 -3.37 -11.79
N VAL A 195 -9.43 -2.25 -12.50
CA VAL A 195 -8.17 -1.50 -12.53
C VAL A 195 -7.83 -0.94 -11.15
N THR A 196 -8.81 -0.46 -10.39
CA THR A 196 -8.61 -0.01 -8.99
C THR A 196 -8.09 -1.13 -8.09
N VAL A 197 -8.65 -2.35 -8.22
CA VAL A 197 -8.18 -3.52 -7.47
C VAL A 197 -6.75 -3.89 -7.87
N VAL A 198 -6.46 -3.95 -9.17
CA VAL A 198 -5.11 -4.28 -9.67
C VAL A 198 -4.09 -3.23 -9.24
N GLU A 199 -4.43 -1.94 -9.31
CA GLU A 199 -3.60 -0.85 -8.81
C GLU A 199 -3.30 -1.02 -7.32
N SER A 200 -4.31 -1.36 -6.52
CA SER A 200 -4.15 -1.59 -5.08
C SER A 200 -3.21 -2.77 -4.80
N MET A 201 -3.27 -3.84 -5.60
CA MET A 201 -2.35 -4.98 -5.49
C MET A 201 -0.91 -4.59 -5.82
N VAL A 202 -0.71 -3.82 -6.90
CA VAL A 202 0.62 -3.34 -7.31
C VAL A 202 1.20 -2.39 -6.26
N THR A 203 0.38 -1.46 -5.75
CA THR A 203 0.74 -0.54 -4.67
C THR A 203 1.14 -1.29 -3.40
N SER A 204 0.38 -2.31 -3.01
CA SER A 204 0.69 -3.17 -1.86
C SER A 204 2.00 -3.94 -2.06
N TYR A 205 2.22 -4.48 -3.26
CA TYR A 205 3.47 -5.15 -3.62
C TYR A 205 4.67 -4.21 -3.51
N LEU A 206 4.57 -3.01 -4.07
CA LEU A 206 5.62 -1.99 -4.02
C LEU A 206 5.89 -1.53 -2.59
N ALA A 207 4.86 -1.26 -1.78
CA ALA A 207 5.00 -0.91 -0.38
C ALA A 207 5.80 -1.99 0.39
N ARG A 208 5.40 -3.27 0.24
CA ARG A 208 6.05 -4.38 0.93
C ARG A 208 7.49 -4.62 0.47
N HIS A 209 7.78 -4.47 -0.83
CA HIS A 209 9.09 -4.79 -1.39
C HIS A 209 10.06 -3.60 -1.50
N THR A 210 9.61 -2.37 -1.21
CA THR A 210 10.50 -1.19 -1.15
C THR A 210 10.76 -0.71 0.27
N TRP A 211 9.97 -1.14 1.27
CA TRP A 211 10.21 -0.76 2.67
C TRP A 211 11.66 -1.07 3.11
N PRO A 212 12.41 -0.10 3.66
CA PRO A 212 13.86 -0.24 3.86
C PRO A 212 14.25 -1.03 5.11
N PHE A 213 13.30 -1.32 6.00
CA PHE A 213 13.55 -2.08 7.23
C PHE A 213 13.24 -3.56 7.01
N ALA A 214 13.98 -4.44 7.70
CA ALA A 214 13.74 -5.88 7.65
C ALA A 214 12.29 -6.20 8.01
N ASN A 215 11.70 -7.20 7.37
CA ASN A 215 10.38 -7.66 7.75
C ASN A 215 10.44 -8.07 9.23
N MET A 216 9.62 -7.46 10.08
CA MET A 216 9.52 -7.84 11.50
C MET A 216 8.99 -9.27 11.70
N THR A 217 8.65 -9.96 10.61
CA THR A 217 8.28 -11.38 10.56
C THR A 217 9.46 -12.31 10.31
N ASP A 218 10.64 -11.80 9.93
CA ASP A 218 11.82 -12.64 9.69
C ASP A 218 12.63 -12.91 10.97
N SER A 219 12.08 -12.57 12.15
CA SER A 219 12.58 -13.22 13.36
C SER A 219 12.25 -14.71 13.22
N PRO A 220 13.24 -15.62 13.31
CA PRO A 220 12.93 -17.02 13.42
C PRO A 220 12.05 -17.14 14.66
N GLN A 221 10.77 -17.44 14.46
CA GLN A 221 10.01 -18.11 15.49
C GLN A 221 10.81 -19.35 15.79
N THR A 222 11.55 -19.33 16.91
CA THR A 222 11.99 -20.50 17.67
C THR A 222 12.55 -21.61 16.78
N GLY A 223 13.87 -21.77 16.70
CA GLY A 223 14.54 -22.31 17.87
C GLY A 223 13.84 -23.58 18.39
N SER A 224 13.39 -24.47 17.49
CA SER A 224 13.18 -25.87 17.83
C SER A 224 14.55 -26.53 17.96
N SER A 225 15.30 -26.12 18.98
CA SER A 225 16.27 -26.98 19.64
C SER A 225 15.46 -28.08 20.36
N LYS A 226 15.08 -29.12 19.61
CA LYS A 226 14.61 -30.41 20.14
C LYS A 226 14.99 -31.54 19.17
N SER A 227 15.85 -32.42 19.71
CA SER A 227 16.35 -33.71 19.21
C SER A 227 17.08 -33.75 17.88
N SER A 228 18.36 -33.38 17.94
CA SER A 228 19.41 -34.21 17.33
C SER A 228 19.90 -35.23 18.37
N ASP A 229 19.09 -36.26 18.62
CA ASP A 229 19.60 -37.52 19.19
C ASP A 229 20.26 -38.25 18.03
N ASN A 230 21.57 -38.07 17.87
CA ASN A 230 22.47 -39.05 17.25
C ASN A 230 23.92 -38.63 17.43
N CYS A 231 24.68 -39.53 18.07
CA CYS A 231 26.13 -39.67 18.11
C CYS A 231 26.95 -38.58 18.80
N GLU A 232 27.27 -38.82 20.07
CA GLU A 232 28.65 -38.79 20.57
C GLU A 232 28.73 -39.64 21.85
N VAL A 233 28.81 -40.96 21.65
CA VAL A 233 29.35 -41.89 22.66
C VAL A 233 30.68 -42.36 22.10
N TYR A 234 31.73 -41.58 22.35
CA TYR A 234 33.11 -42.03 22.31
C TYR A 234 33.91 -41.22 23.34
N SER A 235 34.27 -41.93 24.42
CA SER A 235 35.46 -41.80 25.24
C SER A 235 35.85 -40.43 25.81
N ASP A 236 35.67 -40.29 27.13
CA ASP A 236 36.78 -39.95 28.03
C ASP A 236 36.43 -40.27 29.49
N ASP A 237 36.44 -41.56 29.84
CA ASP A 237 36.53 -41.98 31.24
C ASP A 237 38.02 -42.02 31.63
N ALA A 238 38.52 -40.87 32.07
CA ALA A 238 39.73 -40.76 32.85
C ALA A 238 39.47 -41.29 34.27
N HIS A 239 39.67 -42.58 34.49
CA HIS A 239 39.83 -43.15 35.83
C HIS A 239 41.32 -43.33 36.15
N PRO A 240 41.83 -42.74 37.25
CA PRO A 240 43.18 -43.01 37.72
C PRO A 240 43.21 -44.28 38.59
N ASN A 241 44.39 -44.91 38.62
CA ASN A 241 44.93 -45.90 39.57
C ASN A 241 45.10 -47.37 39.11
N LYS A 242 46.39 -47.75 39.17
CA LYS A 242 46.98 -48.93 39.82
C LYS A 242 47.17 -50.23 39.00
N THR A 243 48.47 -50.51 38.73
CA THR A 243 49.24 -51.77 38.97
C THR A 243 48.61 -53.08 38.46
N VAL A 244 49.24 -53.93 37.64
CA VAL A 244 50.53 -54.66 37.79
C VAL A 244 50.84 -55.34 36.43
N ALA A 245 52.12 -55.42 36.06
CA ALA A 245 52.64 -56.25 34.95
C ALA A 245 53.12 -57.63 35.46
N PRO A 246 53.20 -58.67 34.60
CA PRO A 246 54.25 -59.67 34.70
C PRO A 246 55.55 -59.22 34.06
#